data_AF-A0A2H1VZU0-F1
#
_entry.id   AF-A0A2H1VZU0-F1
#
_cell.length_a   1.000
_cell.length_b   1.000
_cell.length_c   1.000
_cell.angle_alpha   90.00
_cell.angle_beta   90.00
_cell.angle_gamma   90.00
#
_symmetry.space_group_name_H-M   'P 1'
#
loop_
_entity.id
_entity.type
_entity.pdbx_description
1 polymer ?
#
loop_
_entity_poly.entity_id
_entity_poly.type
_entity_poly.pdbx_seq_one_letter_code
_entity_poly.pdbx_strand_id
1 'polypeptide(L)' 'MFVTDSKRDHCNKTVEIYEDVSSPPVTSENFGRPLTCTYRFRAFRGSPKDWILRIRFKKFKVGTLINGTTCHKGYMQVSN' A
#
# COMPACT_ATOMS: atom_id res chain seq x y z
N MET A 1 24.12 -12.33 -7.39
CA MET A 1 22.98 -12.24 -8.32
C MET A 1 22.03 -11.19 -7.77
N PHE A 2 22.18 -9.93 -8.20
CA PHE A 2 21.33 -8.84 -7.75
C PHE A 2 20.05 -8.88 -8.57
N VAL A 3 18.93 -9.19 -7.92
CA VAL A 3 17.61 -9.03 -8.52
C VAL A 3 17.45 -7.55 -8.81
N THR A 4 17.30 -7.20 -10.08
CA THR A 4 17.14 -5.82 -10.54
C THR A 4 15.94 -5.18 -9.83
N ASP A 5 16.24 -4.15 -9.04
CA ASP A 5 15.33 -3.46 -8.14
C ASP A 5 14.37 -2.51 -8.87
N SER A 6 13.89 -2.90 -10.07
CA SER A 6 12.99 -2.09 -10.89
C SER A 6 11.52 -2.20 -10.45
N LYS A 7 11.22 -2.96 -9.39
CA LYS A 7 9.87 -3.11 -8.81
C LYS A 7 9.62 -2.27 -7.55
N ARG A 8 10.64 -1.63 -6.96
CA ARG A 8 10.49 -0.82 -5.74
C ARG A 8 10.04 0.63 -5.98
N ASP A 9 10.10 1.10 -7.21
CA ASP A 9 9.97 2.53 -7.50
C ASP A 9 8.53 3.04 -7.69
N HIS A 10 7.56 2.14 -7.86
CA HIS A 10 6.19 2.55 -8.14
C HIS A 10 5.21 1.89 -7.18
N CYS A 11 4.73 2.66 -6.20
CA CYS A 11 3.67 2.24 -5.27
C CYS A 11 2.27 2.25 -5.89
N ASN A 12 2.13 2.74 -7.11
CA ASN A 12 0.90 2.65 -7.91
C ASN A 12 0.95 1.37 -8.74
N LYS A 13 0.40 0.27 -8.21
CA LYS A 13 0.46 -1.03 -8.89
C LYS A 13 -0.71 -1.96 -8.57
N THR A 14 -0.97 -2.87 -9.49
CA THR A 14 -1.80 -4.04 -9.24
C THR A 14 -0.96 -5.10 -8.52
N VAL A 15 -1.51 -5.69 -7.49
CA VAL A 15 -0.83 -6.65 -6.61
C VAL A 15 -1.58 -7.99 -6.66
N GLU A 16 -0.82 -9.07 -6.80
CA GLU A 16 -1.33 -10.43 -6.66
C GLU A 16 -1.57 -10.75 -5.18
N ILE A 17 -2.62 -11.49 -4.86
CA ILE A 17 -3.13 -11.65 -3.48
C ILE A 17 -2.14 -12.30 -2.47
N TYR A 18 -1.06 -12.91 -2.95
CA TYR A 18 -0.05 -13.58 -2.12
C TYR A 18 1.20 -12.72 -1.88
N GLU A 19 1.28 -11.52 -2.46
CA GLU A 19 2.44 -10.64 -2.30
C GLU A 19 2.27 -9.70 -1.11
N ASP A 20 3.34 -9.57 -0.31
CA ASP A 20 3.43 -8.52 0.70
C ASP A 20 3.62 -7.15 0.02
N VAL A 21 2.95 -6.14 0.56
CA VAL A 21 3.06 -4.75 0.11
C VAL A 21 3.61 -3.89 1.24
N SER A 22 4.58 -3.04 0.90
CA SER A 22 5.13 -2.01 1.77
C SER A 22 5.10 -0.65 1.11
N SER A 23 5.08 0.41 1.92
CA SER A 23 5.34 1.77 1.44
C SER A 23 6.73 1.88 0.81
N PRO A 24 6.93 2.78 -0.17
CA PRO A 24 8.25 3.11 -0.68
C PRO A 24 9.24 3.48 0.44
N PRO A 25 10.54 3.17 0.28
CA PRO A 25 11.55 3.67 1.19
C PRO A 25 11.62 5.20 1.12
N VAL A 26 11.98 5.82 2.24
CA VAL A 26 12.29 7.25 2.26
C VAL A 26 13.66 7.45 1.63
N THR A 27 13.75 8.34 0.66
CA THR A 27 14.98 8.71 -0.05
C THR A 27 15.22 10.21 0.08
N SER A 28 16.41 10.69 -0.31
CA SER A 28 16.73 12.13 -0.36
C SER A 28 15.76 12.92 -1.24
N GLU A 29 15.21 12.29 -2.28
CA GLU A 29 14.34 12.92 -3.27
C GLU A 29 12.90 13.04 -2.76
N ASN A 30 12.43 12.07 -1.97
CA ASN A 30 11.05 12.01 -1.49
C ASN A 30 10.86 12.48 -0.04
N PHE A 31 11.94 12.76 0.69
CA PHE A 31 11.88 13.23 2.07
C PHE A 31 11.07 14.54 2.18
N GLY A 32 10.10 14.56 3.09
CA GLY A 32 9.23 15.73 3.33
C GLY A 32 8.25 16.05 2.19
N ARG A 33 8.22 15.26 1.11
CA ARG A 33 7.28 15.44 0.00
C ARG A 33 6.00 14.64 0.22
N PRO A 34 4.84 15.13 -0.26
CA PRO A 34 3.61 14.35 -0.24
C PRO A 34 3.75 13.12 -1.14
N LEU A 35 3.33 11.96 -0.62
CA LEU A 35 3.33 10.69 -1.32
C LEU A 35 1.91 10.15 -1.37
N THR A 36 1.43 9.82 -2.57
CA THR A 36 0.15 9.14 -2.78
C THR A 36 0.40 7.82 -3.47
N CYS A 37 -0.04 6.73 -2.84
CA CYS A 37 0.19 5.37 -3.31
C CYS A 37 -1.13 4.61 -3.44
N THR A 38 -1.30 3.90 -4.55
CA THR A 38 -2.50 3.13 -4.86
C THR A 38 -2.15 1.68 -5.17
N TYR A 39 -2.57 0.76 -4.29
CA TYR A 39 -2.40 -0.68 -4.51
C TYR A 39 -3.75 -1.31 -4.84
N ARG A 40 -3.84 -1.93 -6.01
CA ARG A 40 -5.07 -2.61 -6.47
C ARG A 40 -4.90 -4.11 -6.37
N PHE A 41 -5.64 -4.75 -5.48
CA PHE A 41 -5.63 -6.21 -5.35
C PHE A 41 -6.57 -6.83 -6.38
N ARG A 42 -6.08 -7.81 -7.14
CA ARG A 42 -6.89 -8.50 -8.16
C ARG A 42 -7.21 -9.92 -7.72
N ALA A 43 -8.45 -10.35 -7.92
CA ALA A 43 -8.83 -11.75 -7.75
C ALA A 43 -8.05 -12.67 -8.72
N PHE A 44 -7.73 -13.88 -8.29
CA PHE A 44 -7.14 -14.88 -9.19
C PHE A 44 -8.18 -15.41 -10.19
N ARG A 45 -7.73 -15.91 -11.34
CA ARG A 45 -8.65 -16.51 -12.34
C ARG A 45 -9.40 -17.68 -11.72
N GLY A 46 -10.73 -17.70 -11.88
CA GLY A 46 -11.58 -18.73 -11.29
C GLY A 46 -11.98 -18.46 -9.83
N SER A 47 -11.64 -17.29 -9.27
CA SER A 47 -12.17 -16.88 -7.97
C SER A 47 -13.71 -16.85 -8.01
N PRO A 48 -14.39 -17.35 -6.96
CA PRO A 48 -15.83 -17.16 -6.78
C PRO A 48 -16.21 -15.67 -6.84
N LYS A 49 -17.46 -15.36 -7.22
CA LYS A 49 -17.94 -13.96 -7.27
C LYS A 49 -17.88 -13.27 -5.90
N ASP A 50 -18.01 -14.04 -4.83
CA ASP A 50 -18.05 -13.66 -3.42
C ASP A 50 -16.70 -13.86 -2.70
N TRP A 51 -15.60 -13.89 -3.46
CA TRP A 51 -14.27 -14.03 -2.87
C TRP A 51 -13.97 -12.89 -1.88
N ILE A 52 -13.29 -13.24 -0.78
CA ILE A 52 -12.95 -12.31 0.29
C ILE A 52 -11.46 -12.02 0.25
N LEU A 53 -11.10 -10.74 0.12
CA LEU A 53 -9.72 -10.29 0.32
C LEU A 53 -9.44 -10.11 1.81
N ARG A 54 -8.47 -10.87 2.35
CA ARG A 54 -8.02 -10.70 3.74
C ARG A 54 -6.71 -9.93 3.80
N ILE A 55 -6.77 -8.67 4.20
CA ILE A 55 -5.59 -7.81 4.40
C ILE A 55 -5.12 -7.94 5.85
N ARG A 56 -3.82 -8.20 6.06
CA ARG A 56 -3.19 -8.20 7.39
C ARG A 56 -2.08 -7.16 7.43
N PHE A 57 -2.17 -6.24 8.38
CA PHE A 57 -1.09 -5.30 8.67
C PHE A 57 -0.02 -5.97 9.53
N LYS A 58 1.18 -6.15 8.97
CA LYS A 58 2.35 -6.62 9.74
C LYS A 58 2.97 -5.48 10.56
N LYS A 59 2.99 -4.28 9.98
CA LYS A 59 3.40 -3.02 10.61
C LYS A 59 2.50 -1.92 10.05
N PHE A 60 2.05 -1.02 10.91
CA PHE A 60 1.19 0.09 10.49
C PHE A 60 1.53 1.35 11.29
N LYS A 61 1.96 2.39 10.57
CA LYS A 61 2.22 3.72 11.13
C LYS A 61 2.03 4.75 10.03
N VAL A 62 0.88 5.42 10.03
CA VAL A 62 0.54 6.47 9.06
C VAL A 62 -0.13 7.61 9.82
N GLY A 63 0.43 8.82 9.69
CA GLY A 63 -0.13 10.03 10.28
C GLY A 63 -0.41 9.96 11.79
N THR A 64 -1.35 10.79 12.24
CA THR A 64 -1.87 10.85 13.61
C THR A 64 -3.34 11.25 13.57
N LEU A 65 -4.20 10.49 14.25
CA LEU A 65 -5.61 10.81 14.38
C LEU A 65 -5.81 11.90 15.45
N ILE A 66 -6.34 13.04 15.05
CA ILE A 66 -6.65 14.17 15.94
C ILE A 66 -8.14 14.12 16.26
N ASN A 67 -8.46 14.07 17.56
CA ASN A 67 -9.83 14.09 18.10
C ASN A 67 -10.79 13.04 17.51
N GLY A 68 -10.27 11.96 16.93
CA GLY A 68 -11.08 10.90 16.31
C GLY A 68 -11.67 11.26 14.94
N THR A 69 -11.48 12.48 14.45
CA THR A 69 -12.16 12.98 13.24
C THR A 69 -11.22 13.26 12.07
N THR A 70 -9.95 13.54 12.33
CA THR A 70 -9.07 14.10 11.32
C THR A 70 -7.68 13.48 11.37
N CYS A 71 -7.24 12.94 10.23
CA CYS A 71 -5.88 12.41 10.11
C CYS A 71 -4.91 13.52 9.74
N HIS A 72 -3.96 13.81 10.62
CA HIS A 72 -2.87 14.75 10.36
C HIS A 72 -1.61 13.99 9.89
N LYS A 73 -0.82 14.57 8.99
CA LYS A 73 0.40 13.95 8.42
C LYS A 73 0.17 12.61 7.68
N GLY A 74 -1.00 12.44 7.06
CA GLY A 74 -1.32 11.32 6.15
C GLY A 74 -2.36 10.35 6.70
N TYR A 75 -2.91 9.53 5.82
CA TYR A 75 -3.89 8.50 6.13
C TYR A 75 -3.76 7.31 5.17
N MET A 76 -4.38 6.19 5.54
CA MET A 76 -4.63 5.07 4.63
C MET A 76 -6.13 4.90 4.48
N GLN A 77 -6.58 4.66 3.25
CA GLN A 77 -7.97 4.36 2.95
C GLN A 77 -8.05 3.00 2.25
N VAL A 78 -9.07 2.23 2.61
CA VAL A 78 -9.49 1.01 1.90
C VAL A 78 -10.82 1.34 1.23
N SER A 79 -10.90 1.16 -0.08
CA SER A 79 -12.09 1.38 -0.89
C SER A 79 -12.44 0.13 -1.69
N ASN A 80 -13.70 0.00 -2.11
CA ASN A 80 -14.11 -1.04 -3.07
C ASN A 80 -13.79 -0.64 -4.51
#